data_AF-A0A5K1DR35-F1
#
_entry.id   AF-A0A5K1DR35-F1
#
_cell.length_a   1.000
_cell.length_b   1.000
_cell.length_c   1.000
_cell.angle_alpha   90.00
_cell.angle_beta   90.00
_cell.angle_gamma   90.00
#
_symmetry.space_group_name_H-M   'P 1'
#
loop_
_entity.id
_entity.type
_entity.pdbx_description
1 polymer ?
#
loop_
_entity_poly.entity_id
_entity_poly.type
_entity_poly.pdbx_seq_one_letter_code
_entity_poly.pdbx_strand_id
1 'polypeptide(L)' 'KSLCFQLPALLTSKVVVVISPLISLMHDQCLKLSRHGISACFLGSGQTDTSVERKALNGMYSIIYICPETVL' A
#
# COMPACT_ATOMS: atom_id res chain seq x y z
N LYS A 1 -12.16 3.28 -11.99
CA LYS A 1 -12.21 3.65 -10.55
C LYS A 1 -10.85 3.47 -9.85
N SER A 2 -10.08 2.41 -10.10
CA SER A 2 -8.74 2.21 -9.50
C SER A 2 -7.64 3.17 -9.99
N LEU A 3 -7.79 3.75 -11.19
CA LEU A 3 -6.84 4.70 -11.79
C LEU A 3 -6.70 6.03 -10.99
N CYS A 4 -7.73 6.45 -10.26
CA CYS A 4 -7.73 7.75 -9.56
C CYS A 4 -6.75 7.83 -8.38
N PHE A 5 -6.36 6.69 -7.80
CA PHE A 5 -5.41 6.64 -6.68
C PHE A 5 -4.00 6.22 -7.11
N GLN A 6 -3.88 5.52 -8.24
CA GLN A 6 -2.59 5.08 -8.78
C GLN A 6 -1.85 6.21 -9.50
N LEU A 7 -2.58 7.11 -10.17
CA LEU A 7 -2.02 8.30 -10.83
C LEU A 7 -1.29 9.27 -9.88
N PRO A 8 -1.86 9.71 -8.74
CA PRO A 8 -1.16 10.62 -7.84
C PRO A 8 0.08 9.99 -7.18
N ALA A 9 0.13 8.65 -7.00
CA ALA A 9 1.31 7.95 -6.49
C ALA A 9 2.49 7.97 -7.47
N LEU A 10 2.19 8.00 -8.77
CA LEU A 10 3.21 8.08 -9.82
C LEU A 10 3.62 9.52 -10.12
N LEU A 11 2.66 10.46 -10.04
CA LEU A 11 2.85 11.87 -10.38
C LEU A 11 3.42 12.71 -9.23
N THR A 12 3.20 12.27 -8.00
CA THR A 12 3.71 12.93 -6.80
C THR A 12 4.68 11.94 -6.18
N SER A 13 5.96 12.30 -6.00
CA SER A 13 6.95 11.52 -5.24
C SER A 13 6.61 11.47 -3.74
N LYS A 14 5.33 11.24 -3.42
CA LYS A 14 4.74 11.17 -2.09
C LYS A 14 4.15 9.79 -1.93
N VAL A 15 4.18 9.30 -0.70
CA VAL A 15 3.56 8.05 -0.30
C VAL A 15 2.05 8.18 -0.42
N VAL A 16 1.40 7.24 -1.12
CA VAL A 16 -0.06 7.17 -1.21
C VAL A 16 -0.58 6.09 -0.29
N VAL A 17 -1.48 6.47 0.63
CA VAL A 17 -2.13 5.55 1.56
C VAL A 17 -3.54 5.22 1.04
N VAL A 18 -3.84 3.94 0.89
CA VAL A 18 -5.13 3.43 0.42
C VAL A 18 -5.79 2.62 1.53
N ILE A 19 -6.91 3.12 2.04
CA ILE A 19 -7.67 2.43 3.10
C ILE A 19 -8.67 1.49 2.43
N SER A 20 -8.60 0.19 2.72
CA SER A 20 -9.51 -0.80 2.17
C SER A 20 -9.80 -1.91 3.19
N PRO A 21 -11.06 -2.34 3.37
CA PRO A 21 -11.42 -3.47 4.22
C PRO A 21 -11.13 -4.84 3.58
N LEU A 22 -10.80 -4.88 2.29
CA LEU A 22 -10.65 -6.12 1.53
C LEU A 22 -9.18 -6.52 1.38
N ILE A 23 -8.67 -7.34 2.30
CA ILE A 23 -7.27 -7.83 2.31
C ILE A 23 -6.91 -8.54 1.00
N SER A 24 -7.79 -9.41 0.49
CA SER A 24 -7.56 -10.12 -0.79
C SER A 24 -7.40 -9.15 -1.97
N LEU A 25 -8.13 -8.03 -1.97
CA LEU A 25 -8.01 -7.00 -3.00
C LEU A 25 -6.70 -6.21 -2.84
N MET A 26 -6.30 -5.89 -1.61
CA MET A 26 -5.04 -5.20 -1.32
C MET A 26 -3.85 -6.03 -1.80
N HIS A 27 -3.86 -7.35 -1.57
CA HIS A 27 -2.81 -8.25 -2.02
C HIS A 27 -2.69 -8.31 -3.54
N ASP A 28 -3.82 -8.47 -4.25
CA ASP A 28 -3.86 -8.46 -5.72
C ASP A 28 -3.34 -7.14 -6.31
N GLN A 29 -3.68 -6.01 -5.68
CA GLN A 29 -3.20 -4.70 -6.12
C GLN A 29 -1.70 -4.50 -5.83
N CYS A 30 -1.20 -4.92 -4.67
CA CYS A 30 0.23 -4.92 -4.38
C CYS A 30 1.01 -5.75 -5.41
N LEU A 31 0.51 -6.94 -5.77
CA LEU A 31 1.13 -7.79 -6.77
C LEU A 31 1.14 -7.12 -8.16
N LYS A 32 0.02 -6.50 -8.56
CA LYS A 32 -0.08 -5.74 -9.82
C LYS A 32 0.89 -4.57 -9.85
N LEU A 33 0.99 -3.81 -8.76
CA LEU A 33 1.89 -2.66 -8.64
C LEU A 33 3.36 -3.10 -8.65
N SER A 34 3.70 -4.18 -7.94
CA SER A 34 5.04 -4.75 -7.96
C SER A 34 5.45 -5.22 -9.37
N ARG A 35 4.51 -5.78 -10.15
CA ARG A 35 4.76 -6.12 -11.58
C ARG A 35 5.00 -4.90 -12.46
N HIS A 36 4.50 -3.73 -12.07
CA HIS A 36 4.75 -2.45 -12.74
C HIS A 36 6.00 -1.73 -12.20
N GLY A 37 6.78 -2.38 -11.31
CA GLY A 37 7.96 -1.78 -10.68
C GLY A 37 7.64 -0.77 -9.58
N ILE A 38 6.39 -0.68 -9.15
CA ILE A 38 5.95 0.25 -8.10
C ILE A 38 6.02 -0.47 -6.76
N SER A 39 6.79 0.10 -5.83
CA SER A 39 6.96 -0.45 -4.48
C SER A 39 5.66 -0.25 -3.70
N ALA A 40 4.93 -1.35 -3.45
CA ALA A 40 3.64 -1.35 -2.77
C ALA A 40 3.65 -2.32 -1.58
N CYS A 41 2.99 -1.91 -0.51
CA CYS A 41 2.92 -2.62 0.76
C CYS A 41 1.48 -2.65 1.27
N PHE A 42 1.12 -3.67 2.06
CA PHE A 42 -0.09 -3.63 2.88
C PHE A 42 0.25 -3.71 4.38
N LEU A 43 -0.51 -2.98 5.18
CA LEU A 43 -0.44 -2.89 6.63
C LEU A 43 -1.80 -3.32 7.20
N GLY A 44 -1.79 -4.29 8.09
CA GLY A 44 -2.99 -4.82 8.71
C GLY A 44 -2.67 -5.97 9.65
N SER A 45 -3.70 -6.51 10.30
CA SER A 45 -3.60 -7.61 11.27
C SER A 45 -2.98 -8.91 10.74
N GLY A 46 -2.85 -9.05 9.42
CA GLY A 46 -2.18 -10.19 8.78
C GLY A 46 -0.68 -10.00 8.51
N GLN A 47 -0.10 -8.82 8.81
CA GLN A 47 1.30 -8.54 8.49
C GLN A 47 2.21 -8.75 9.68
N THR A 48 2.83 -9.93 9.73
CA THR A 48 3.71 -10.38 10.82
C THR A 48 5.12 -9.78 10.74
N ASP A 49 5.52 -9.30 9.55
CA ASP A 49 6.82 -8.71 9.30
C ASP A 49 6.86 -7.23 9.71
N THR A 50 7.31 -6.95 10.93
CA THR A 50 7.59 -5.58 11.43
C THR A 50 8.64 -4.82 10.60
N SER A 51 9.46 -5.53 9.81
CA SER A 51 10.37 -4.91 8.84
C SER A 51 9.64 -4.11 7.77
N VAL A 52 8.42 -4.52 7.43
CA VAL A 52 7.57 -3.89 6.42
C VAL A 52 7.01 -2.56 6.94
N GLU A 53 6.54 -2.52 8.18
CA GLU A 53 6.20 -1.26 8.86
C GLU A 53 7.38 -0.30 8.89
N ARG A 54 8.57 -0.77 9.28
CA ARG A 54 9.75 0.09 9.36
C ARG A 54 10.13 0.67 8.00
N LYS A 55 10.04 -0.11 6.92
CA LYS A 55 10.27 0.35 5.54
C LYS A 55 9.19 1.32 5.06
N ALA A 56 7.94 1.12 5.49
CA ALA A 56 6.83 2.02 5.21
C ALA A 56 6.97 3.37 5.90
N LEU A 57 7.34 3.36 7.18
CA LEU A 57 7.65 4.56 7.95
C LEU A 57 8.85 5.33 7.37
N ASN A 58 9.82 4.61 6.82
CA ASN A 58 10.99 5.20 6.18
C ASN A 58 10.70 5.71 4.74
N GLY A 59 9.45 5.64 4.28
CA GLY A 59 9.04 6.14 2.97
C GLY A 59 9.54 5.31 1.78
N MET A 60 9.94 4.05 1.99
CA MET A 60 10.45 3.19 0.92
C MET A 60 9.36 2.60 0.00
N TYR A 61 8.08 2.85 0.29
CA TYR A 61 6.94 2.42 -0.52
C TYR A 61 6.22 3.60 -1.12
N SER A 62 5.91 3.51 -2.41
CA SER A 62 5.09 4.50 -3.10
C SER A 62 3.62 4.36 -2.73
N ILE A 63 3.16 3.13 -2.45
CA ILE A 63 1.75 2.85 -2.10
C ILE A 63 1.69 1.96 -0.86
N ILE A 64 0.88 2.37 0.11
CA ILE A 64 0.63 1.63 1.35
C ILE A 64 -0.87 1.39 1.46
N TYR A 65 -1.28 0.13 1.47
CA TYR A 65 -2.66 -0.27 1.75
C TYR A 65 -2.84 -0.48 3.24
N ILE A 66 -3.89 0.06 3.86
CA ILE A 66 -4.15 -0.14 5.29
C ILE A 66 -5.57 -0.66 5.53
N CYS A 67 -5.74 -1.56 6.51
CA CYS A 67 -7.06 -1.98 6.96
C CYS A 67 -7.68 -0.86 7.82
N PRO A 68 -8.98 -0.54 7.65
CA PRO A 68 -9.64 0.50 8.44
C PRO A 68 -9.62 0.21 9.94
N GLU A 69 -9.62 -1.06 10.33
CA GLU A 69 -9.50 -1.49 11.74
C GLU A 69 -8.14 -1.17 12.36
N THR A 70 -7.10 -0.94 11.56
CA THR A 70 -5.76 -0.57 12.02
C THR A 70 -5.57 0.96 12.13
N VAL A 71 -6.52 1.75 11.62
CA VAL A 71 -6.48 3.22 11.64
C VAL A 71 -7.21 3.82 12.85
N LEU A 72 -8.04 3.01 13.53
CA LEU A 72 -8.89 3.42 14.66
C LEU A 72 -8.21 3.23 16.02
#